data_AF-A0A2K8XGN1-F1
#
_entry.id   AF-A0A2K8XGN1-F1
#
_cell.length_a   1.000
_cell.length_b   1.000
_cell.length_c   1.000
_cell.angle_alpha   90.00
_cell.angle_beta   90.00
_cell.angle_gamma   90.00
#
_symmetry.space_group_name_H-M   'P 1'
#
loop_
_entity.id
_entity.type
_entity.pdbx_description
1 polymer ?
#
loop_
_entity_poly.entity_id
_entity_poly.type
_entity_poly.pdbx_seq_one_letter_code
_entity_poly.pdbx_strand_id
1 'polypeptide(L)'
;MNKLIIVILVLVSSMSFAQDINKKDADGNRHGKWSKNFESTKVLRYEGEFNHGQEVGTFKFYKNIDGQSVLTATRTFNANSDLADVKFFSSTKNLISEGKMRGKTYVGKWVYYHNKSKVVMTEELYDNKGQLEGLKKTFYLSGQLAKQENYSSGIVVGESRWFSESGKLIRVFNYLNGELHGLTKIYDSKGIIEQEGVYQKDRRHGVWKFYKDGKFIKEQDFTRRSKNPYKKQ
;
A
#
# COMPACT_ATOMS: atom_id res chain seq x y z
N MET A 1 -31.51 -68.44 11.05
CA MET A 1 -30.03 -68.35 11.16
C MET A 1 -29.62 -66.90 10.98
N ASN A 2 -29.43 -66.17 12.08
CA ASN A 2 -29.01 -64.76 12.05
C ASN A 2 -27.49 -64.70 11.85
N LYS A 3 -27.02 -64.07 10.77
CA LYS A 3 -25.59 -63.83 10.53
C LYS A 3 -25.18 -62.57 11.29
N LEU A 4 -24.33 -62.77 12.30
CA LEU A 4 -23.66 -61.70 13.05
C LEU A 4 -22.58 -61.08 12.15
N ILE A 5 -22.75 -59.80 11.79
CA ILE A 5 -21.73 -59.03 11.07
C ILE A 5 -20.83 -58.38 12.12
N ILE A 6 -19.59 -58.85 12.21
CA ILE A 6 -18.55 -58.22 13.04
C ILE A 6 -17.91 -57.12 12.20
N VAL A 7 -18.15 -55.86 12.56
CA VAL A 7 -17.48 -54.70 11.97
C VAL A 7 -16.15 -54.51 12.72
N ILE A 8 -15.04 -54.77 12.04
CA ILE A 8 -13.69 -54.54 12.56
C ILE A 8 -13.37 -53.04 12.42
N LEU A 9 -13.31 -52.33 13.53
CA LEU A 9 -12.96 -50.91 13.56
C LEU A 9 -11.42 -50.80 13.51
N VAL A 10 -10.87 -50.50 12.33
CA VAL A 10 -9.42 -50.26 12.18
C VAL A 10 -9.11 -48.84 12.65
N LEU A 11 -8.54 -48.74 13.85
CA LEU A 11 -7.94 -47.51 14.38
C LEU A 11 -6.63 -47.22 13.62
N VAL A 12 -6.70 -46.35 12.61
CA VAL A 12 -5.50 -45.81 11.95
C VAL A 12 -4.90 -44.75 12.88
N SER A 13 -3.86 -45.12 13.64
CA SER A 13 -3.07 -44.16 14.41
C SER A 13 -2.14 -43.41 13.45
N SER A 14 -2.43 -42.12 13.22
CA SER A 14 -1.49 -41.25 12.52
C SER A 14 -0.32 -40.93 13.46
N MET A 15 0.79 -41.65 13.31
CA MET A 15 2.05 -41.26 13.94
C MET A 15 2.48 -39.89 13.40
N SER A 16 2.21 -38.85 14.17
CA SER A 16 2.74 -37.51 13.91
C SER A 16 4.17 -37.49 14.42
N PHE A 17 5.15 -37.70 13.53
CA PHE A 17 6.55 -37.48 13.88
C PHE A 17 6.74 -36.00 14.20
N ALA A 18 7.18 -35.69 15.42
CA ALA A 18 7.56 -34.34 15.79
C ALA A 18 8.71 -33.90 14.86
N GLN A 19 8.46 -32.89 14.03
CA GLN A 19 9.53 -32.29 13.24
C GLN A 19 10.42 -31.47 14.19
N ASP A 20 11.71 -31.79 14.19
CA ASP A 20 12.68 -31.00 14.91
C ASP A 20 12.74 -29.56 14.34
N ILE A 21 12.79 -28.58 15.23
CA ILE A 21 12.85 -27.15 14.87
C ILE A 21 14.30 -26.67 14.93
N ASN A 22 14.69 -25.78 14.02
CA ASN A 22 16.01 -25.13 13.94
C ASN A 22 17.18 -26.08 13.57
N LYS A 23 16.97 -27.00 12.62
CA LYS A 23 17.99 -27.98 12.18
C LYS A 23 18.82 -27.52 10.99
N LYS A 24 20.12 -27.74 11.04
CA LYS A 24 20.98 -27.46 9.88
C LYS A 24 21.11 -28.67 8.98
N ASP A 25 21.29 -28.45 7.68
CA ASP A 25 21.69 -29.50 6.73
C ASP A 25 23.18 -29.87 6.90
N ALA A 26 23.65 -30.80 6.06
CA ALA A 26 25.03 -31.29 6.10
C ALA A 26 26.07 -30.17 5.86
N ASP A 27 25.69 -29.12 5.12
CA ASP A 27 26.54 -27.97 4.82
C ASP A 27 26.46 -26.87 5.90
N GLY A 28 25.68 -27.09 6.97
CA GLY A 28 25.49 -26.14 8.06
C GLY A 28 24.48 -25.03 7.75
N ASN A 29 23.75 -25.12 6.64
CA ASN A 29 22.70 -24.18 6.25
C ASN A 29 21.38 -24.51 6.95
N ARG A 30 20.50 -23.51 7.06
CA ARG A 30 19.18 -23.72 7.69
C ARG A 30 18.31 -24.64 6.82
N HIS A 31 17.73 -25.69 7.40
CA HIS A 31 16.86 -26.63 6.71
C HIS A 31 15.65 -27.09 7.55
N GLY A 32 14.45 -27.09 6.96
CA GLY A 32 13.20 -27.43 7.61
C GLY A 32 12.62 -26.29 8.46
N LYS A 33 11.81 -26.65 9.47
CA LYS A 33 11.07 -25.69 10.30
C LYS A 33 12.02 -24.85 11.16
N TRP A 34 11.76 -23.55 11.19
CA TRP A 34 12.48 -22.58 12.01
C TRP A 34 11.54 -21.77 12.87
N SER A 35 11.99 -21.48 14.09
CA SER A 35 11.34 -20.49 14.94
C SER A 35 12.37 -19.77 15.81
N LYS A 36 12.06 -18.53 16.16
CA LYS A 36 12.87 -17.73 17.09
C LYS A 36 11.95 -16.95 18.01
N ASN A 37 12.30 -16.91 19.30
CA ASN A 37 11.63 -16.10 20.31
C ASN A 37 12.28 -14.72 20.46
N PHE A 38 11.58 -13.78 21.09
CA PHE A 38 12.16 -12.55 21.61
C PHE A 38 13.16 -12.88 22.73
N GLU A 39 14.25 -12.11 22.79
CA GLU A 39 15.34 -12.32 23.72
C GLU A 39 14.85 -12.39 25.16
N SER A 40 15.33 -13.38 25.91
CA SER A 40 14.94 -13.64 27.30
C SER A 40 13.44 -13.87 27.54
N THR A 41 12.67 -14.24 26.51
CA THR A 41 11.24 -14.56 26.65
C THR A 41 10.85 -15.87 25.93
N LYS A 42 9.65 -16.36 26.24
CA LYS A 42 8.99 -17.44 25.48
C LYS A 42 8.11 -16.91 24.34
N VAL A 43 8.13 -15.59 24.09
CA VAL A 43 7.27 -14.95 23.09
C VAL A 43 7.86 -15.19 21.70
N LEU A 44 7.08 -15.77 20.79
CA LEU A 44 7.50 -16.06 19.43
C LEU A 44 7.73 -14.74 18.67
N ARG A 45 8.87 -14.62 17.98
CA ARG A 45 9.24 -13.47 17.16
C ARG A 45 9.02 -13.75 15.68
N TYR A 46 9.40 -14.93 15.21
CA TYR A 46 9.04 -15.40 13.89
C TYR A 46 9.05 -16.92 13.82
N GLU A 47 8.34 -17.46 12.83
CA GLU A 47 8.43 -18.85 12.41
C GLU A 47 8.34 -18.95 10.88
N GLY A 48 8.91 -20.01 10.31
CA GLY A 48 8.94 -20.24 8.87
C GLY A 48 9.69 -21.52 8.52
N GLU A 49 10.06 -21.67 7.25
CA GLU A 49 10.74 -22.86 6.75
C GLU A 49 11.91 -22.46 5.86
N PHE A 50 13.01 -23.20 6.00
CA PHE A 50 14.18 -23.04 5.13
C PHE A 50 14.39 -24.30 4.31
N ASN A 51 14.84 -24.13 3.06
CA ASN A 51 15.37 -25.21 2.26
C ASN A 51 16.79 -24.85 1.83
N HIS A 52 17.79 -25.54 2.38
CA HIS A 52 19.22 -25.29 2.11
C HIS A 52 19.63 -23.82 2.23
N GLY A 53 19.21 -23.19 3.33
CA GLY A 53 19.49 -21.78 3.65
C GLY A 53 18.53 -20.77 3.03
N GLN A 54 17.71 -21.18 2.05
CA GLN A 54 16.75 -20.31 1.37
C GLN A 54 15.40 -20.28 2.10
N GLU A 55 14.78 -19.11 2.22
CA GLU A 55 13.44 -18.95 2.78
C GLU A 55 12.41 -19.57 1.83
N VAL A 56 11.60 -20.52 2.30
CA VAL A 56 10.53 -21.18 1.53
C VAL A 56 9.20 -21.13 2.27
N GLY A 57 8.10 -21.20 1.51
CA GLY A 57 6.75 -21.17 2.08
C GLY A 57 6.43 -19.85 2.75
N THR A 58 5.64 -19.90 3.83
CA THR A 58 5.17 -18.70 4.53
C THR A 58 5.91 -18.51 5.85
N PHE A 59 6.61 -17.38 5.95
CA PHE A 59 7.10 -16.85 7.21
C PHE A 59 6.04 -15.99 7.90
N LYS A 60 5.92 -16.15 9.21
CA LYS A 60 5.07 -15.32 10.07
C LYS A 60 5.95 -14.53 11.04
N PHE A 61 5.64 -13.25 11.19
CA PHE A 61 6.38 -12.33 12.05
C PHE A 61 5.45 -11.73 13.10
N TYR A 62 5.93 -11.72 14.34
CA TYR A 62 5.16 -11.36 15.50
C TYR A 62 5.79 -10.17 16.23
N LYS A 63 4.98 -9.33 16.86
CA LYS A 63 5.39 -8.37 17.89
C LYS A 63 5.06 -8.95 19.27
N ASN A 64 5.91 -8.65 20.25
CA ASN A 64 5.61 -8.90 21.65
C ASN A 64 4.72 -7.76 22.16
N ILE A 65 3.46 -8.06 22.47
CA ILE A 65 2.50 -7.12 23.09
C ILE A 65 2.02 -7.79 24.37
N ASP A 66 2.37 -7.19 25.51
CA ASP A 66 2.00 -7.68 26.85
C ASP A 66 2.33 -9.17 27.07
N GLY A 67 3.51 -9.61 26.59
CA GLY A 67 3.95 -11.00 26.71
C GLY A 67 3.31 -11.96 25.71
N GLN A 68 2.53 -11.45 24.75
CA GLN A 68 1.84 -12.25 23.73
C GLN A 68 2.44 -12.04 22.34
N SER A 69 2.46 -13.11 21.56
CA SER A 69 2.92 -13.09 20.16
C SER A 69 1.77 -12.61 19.28
N VAL A 70 1.81 -11.35 18.86
CA VAL A 70 0.79 -10.75 18.00
C VAL A 70 1.30 -10.72 16.56
N LEU A 71 0.61 -11.44 15.66
CA LEU A 71 0.96 -11.53 14.24
C LEU A 71 0.88 -10.13 13.60
N THR A 72 1.95 -9.71 12.94
CA THR A 72 2.04 -8.39 12.30
C THR A 72 2.46 -8.43 10.84
N ALA A 73 3.07 -9.52 10.39
CA ALA A 73 3.33 -9.71 8.97
C ALA A 73 3.39 -11.18 8.57
N THR A 74 3.06 -11.47 7.31
CA THR A 74 3.40 -12.72 6.63
C THR A 74 4.23 -12.43 5.40
N ARG A 75 5.23 -13.26 5.09
CA ARG A 75 5.98 -13.25 3.83
C ARG A 75 5.92 -14.64 3.22
N THR A 76 5.36 -14.75 2.03
CA THR A 76 5.23 -16.02 1.31
C THR A 76 6.18 -16.01 0.12
N PHE A 77 7.15 -16.93 0.13
CA PHE A 77 8.16 -17.06 -0.91
C PHE A 77 7.70 -18.02 -2.00
N ASN A 78 7.89 -17.62 -3.26
CA ASN A 78 7.60 -18.45 -4.41
C ASN A 78 8.92 -19.00 -4.98
N ALA A 79 8.97 -20.31 -5.26
CA ALA A 79 10.18 -20.95 -5.78
C ALA A 79 10.69 -20.35 -7.10
N ASN A 80 9.80 -19.71 -7.87
CA ASN A 80 10.11 -19.17 -9.19
C ASN A 80 10.28 -17.63 -9.21
N SER A 81 10.39 -16.99 -8.04
CA SER A 81 10.53 -15.54 -7.95
C SER A 81 11.37 -15.10 -6.76
N ASP A 82 12.18 -14.07 -6.95
CA ASP A 82 12.86 -13.34 -5.88
C ASP A 82 11.92 -12.43 -5.06
N LEU A 83 10.66 -12.34 -5.47
CA LEU A 83 9.61 -11.61 -4.78
C LEU A 83 8.86 -12.52 -3.80
N ALA A 84 8.63 -11.99 -2.60
CA ALA A 84 7.70 -12.56 -1.64
C ALA A 84 6.38 -11.80 -1.67
N ASP A 85 5.25 -12.52 -1.60
CA ASP A 85 3.95 -11.92 -1.30
C ASP A 85 3.91 -11.57 0.19
N VAL A 86 3.58 -10.32 0.51
CA VAL A 86 3.65 -9.78 1.87
C VAL A 86 2.30 -9.24 2.29
N LYS A 87 1.91 -9.55 3.53
CA LYS A 87 0.74 -8.97 4.19
C LYS A 87 1.15 -8.38 5.53
N PHE A 88 0.67 -7.18 5.83
CA PHE A 88 0.84 -6.53 7.13
C PHE A 88 -0.48 -6.48 7.89
N PHE A 89 -0.43 -6.70 9.19
CA PHE A 89 -1.60 -6.77 10.06
C PHE A 89 -1.48 -5.81 11.24
N SER A 90 -2.62 -5.30 11.71
CA SER A 90 -2.72 -4.54 12.95
C SER A 90 -2.53 -5.45 14.17
N SER A 91 -2.35 -4.87 15.35
CA SER A 91 -2.35 -5.62 16.62
C SER A 91 -3.66 -6.37 16.86
N THR A 92 -4.76 -5.88 16.29
CA THR A 92 -6.09 -6.50 16.29
C THR A 92 -6.30 -7.49 15.14
N LYS A 93 -5.22 -7.90 14.45
CA LYS A 93 -5.19 -8.90 13.35
C LYS A 93 -5.93 -8.48 12.08
N ASN A 94 -6.25 -7.19 11.92
CA ASN A 94 -6.86 -6.68 10.69
C ASN A 94 -5.78 -6.48 9.63
N LEU A 95 -6.06 -6.85 8.37
CA LEU A 95 -5.15 -6.61 7.25
C LEU A 95 -5.02 -5.10 7.01
N ILE A 96 -3.79 -4.58 7.04
CA ILE A 96 -3.47 -3.16 6.82
C ILE A 96 -3.06 -2.93 5.38
N SER A 97 -2.22 -3.81 4.84
CA SER A 97 -1.74 -3.73 3.48
C SER A 97 -1.21 -5.05 2.96
N GLU A 98 -1.19 -5.20 1.64
CA GLU A 98 -0.56 -6.31 0.96
C GLU A 98 0.07 -5.90 -0.36
N GLY A 99 1.08 -6.64 -0.78
CA GLY A 99 1.85 -6.39 -2.00
C GLY A 99 3.03 -7.33 -2.12
N LYS A 100 3.96 -7.06 -3.03
CA LYS A 100 5.17 -7.86 -3.23
C LYS A 100 6.41 -7.14 -2.72
N MET A 101 7.36 -7.90 -2.18
CA MET A 101 8.64 -7.39 -1.71
C MET A 101 9.83 -8.18 -2.25
N ARG A 102 10.86 -7.46 -2.68
CA ARG A 102 12.23 -7.98 -2.84
C ARG A 102 13.03 -7.62 -1.60
N GLY A 103 13.26 -8.58 -0.70
CA GLY A 103 13.88 -8.30 0.60
C GLY A 103 13.07 -7.26 1.40
N LYS A 104 13.61 -6.04 1.55
CA LYS A 104 12.96 -4.91 2.23
C LYS A 104 12.29 -3.90 1.27
N THR A 105 12.41 -4.12 -0.03
CA THR A 105 11.97 -3.19 -1.07
C THR A 105 10.57 -3.56 -1.58
N TYR A 106 9.64 -2.61 -1.58
CA TYR A 106 8.32 -2.76 -2.20
C TYR A 106 8.46 -2.82 -3.72
N VAL A 107 7.74 -3.74 -4.38
CA VAL A 107 7.76 -3.91 -5.84
C VAL A 107 6.35 -4.11 -6.35
N GLY A 108 6.01 -3.45 -7.46
CA GLY A 108 4.72 -3.59 -8.11
C GLY A 108 3.58 -2.98 -7.30
N LYS A 109 2.38 -3.53 -7.49
CA LYS A 109 1.16 -3.02 -6.88
C LYS A 109 1.16 -3.29 -5.37
N TRP A 110 0.92 -2.23 -4.60
CA TRP A 110 0.67 -2.27 -3.17
C TRP A 110 -0.74 -1.75 -2.87
N VAL A 111 -1.44 -2.46 -2.00
CA VAL A 111 -2.82 -2.16 -1.62
C VAL A 111 -2.86 -1.91 -0.12
N TYR A 112 -3.44 -0.79 0.27
CA TYR A 112 -3.65 -0.39 1.66
C TYR A 112 -5.14 -0.33 1.94
N TYR A 113 -5.56 -0.78 3.12
CA TYR A 113 -6.97 -0.87 3.50
C TYR A 113 -7.34 0.18 4.54
N HIS A 114 -8.60 0.57 4.54
CA HIS A 114 -9.18 1.40 5.60
C HIS A 114 -9.15 0.66 6.94
N ASN A 115 -9.04 1.41 8.03
CA ASN A 115 -8.94 0.85 9.37
C ASN A 115 -10.11 -0.10 9.69
N LYS A 116 -9.79 -1.31 10.15
CA LYS A 116 -10.76 -2.37 10.50
C LYS A 116 -11.75 -2.68 9.36
N SER A 117 -11.34 -2.49 8.11
CA SER A 117 -12.17 -2.71 6.92
C SER A 117 -11.39 -3.47 5.86
N LYS A 118 -12.11 -4.14 4.94
CA LYS A 118 -11.54 -4.71 3.71
C LYS A 118 -11.62 -3.74 2.52
N VAL A 119 -12.17 -2.54 2.73
CA VAL A 119 -12.25 -1.52 1.68
C VAL A 119 -10.86 -0.95 1.44
N VAL A 120 -10.46 -0.93 0.17
CA VAL A 120 -9.19 -0.34 -0.26
C VAL A 120 -9.20 1.16 0.04
N MET A 121 -8.15 1.64 0.69
CA MET A 121 -7.89 3.05 0.95
C MET A 121 -6.97 3.63 -0.11
N THR A 122 -5.93 2.90 -0.50
CA THR A 122 -4.95 3.38 -1.48
C THR A 122 -4.38 2.22 -2.27
N GLU A 123 -4.22 2.43 -3.57
CA GLU A 123 -3.41 1.59 -4.46
C GLU A 123 -2.20 2.39 -4.91
N GLU A 124 -1.02 1.81 -4.75
CA GLU A 124 0.25 2.39 -5.15
C GLU A 124 0.99 1.41 -6.06
N LEU A 125 1.85 1.93 -6.93
CA LEU A 125 2.68 1.14 -7.82
C LEU A 125 4.14 1.52 -7.59
N TYR A 126 4.98 0.51 -7.35
CA TYR A 126 6.39 0.68 -7.06
C TYR A 126 7.26 0.04 -8.14
N ASP A 127 8.35 0.70 -8.50
CA ASP A 127 9.36 0.16 -9.40
C ASP A 127 10.27 -0.89 -8.71
N ASN A 128 11.28 -1.39 -9.42
CA ASN A 128 12.22 -2.37 -8.89
C ASN A 128 13.19 -1.80 -7.82
N LYS A 129 13.25 -0.48 -7.65
CA LYS A 129 14.05 0.23 -6.66
C LYS A 129 13.22 0.64 -5.43
N GLY A 130 11.91 0.37 -5.44
CA GLY A 130 11.00 0.74 -4.37
C GLY A 130 10.55 2.20 -4.41
N GLN A 131 10.66 2.86 -5.57
CA GLN A 131 10.13 4.21 -5.79
C GLN A 131 8.72 4.13 -6.37
N LEU A 132 7.85 5.07 -6.00
CA LEU A 132 6.53 5.19 -6.62
C LEU A 132 6.67 5.48 -8.12
N GLU A 133 5.99 4.71 -8.94
CA GLU A 133 6.03 4.80 -10.39
C GLU A 133 4.65 4.49 -10.96
N GLY A 134 4.12 5.37 -11.81
CA GLY A 134 2.80 5.23 -12.42
C GLY A 134 1.64 5.69 -11.53
N LEU A 135 0.48 5.08 -11.73
CA LEU A 135 -0.79 5.56 -11.20
C LEU A 135 -0.99 5.18 -9.72
N LYS A 136 -1.12 6.19 -8.86
CA LYS A 136 -1.59 6.08 -7.48
C LYS A 136 -3.07 6.45 -7.39
N LYS A 137 -3.86 5.66 -6.67
CA LYS A 137 -5.28 5.91 -6.43
C LYS A 137 -5.57 5.92 -4.94
N THR A 138 -6.43 6.82 -4.50
CA THR A 138 -6.95 6.86 -3.13
C THR A 138 -8.47 6.83 -3.18
N PHE A 139 -9.08 6.13 -2.23
CA PHE A 139 -10.51 5.85 -2.21
C PHE A 139 -11.14 6.24 -0.87
N TYR A 140 -12.40 6.65 -0.91
CA TYR A 140 -13.24 6.85 0.27
C TYR A 140 -13.57 5.51 0.96
N LEU A 141 -14.08 5.57 2.18
CA LEU A 141 -14.54 4.38 2.91
C LEU A 141 -15.73 3.70 2.22
N SER A 142 -16.50 4.44 1.43
CA SER A 142 -17.53 3.91 0.52
C SER A 142 -16.96 3.11 -0.66
N GLY A 143 -15.64 3.11 -0.88
CA GLY A 143 -14.98 2.48 -2.02
C GLY A 143 -14.92 3.35 -3.27
N GLN A 144 -15.53 4.54 -3.24
CA GLN A 144 -15.50 5.49 -4.35
C GLN A 144 -14.12 6.13 -4.50
N LEU A 145 -13.68 6.34 -5.75
CA LEU A 145 -12.40 7.00 -6.03
C LEU A 145 -12.44 8.42 -5.46
N ALA A 146 -11.45 8.77 -4.64
CA ALA A 146 -11.31 10.10 -4.05
C ALA A 146 -10.26 10.92 -4.80
N LYS A 147 -9.19 10.26 -5.26
CA LYS A 147 -8.03 10.92 -5.86
C LYS A 147 -7.28 9.96 -6.78
N GLN A 148 -6.75 10.47 -7.88
CA GLN A 148 -5.76 9.77 -8.69
C GLN A 148 -4.65 10.69 -9.15
N GLU A 149 -3.43 10.18 -9.15
CA GLU A 149 -2.19 10.89 -9.46
C GLU A 149 -1.18 9.98 -10.14
N ASN A 150 -0.36 10.51 -11.05
CA ASN A 150 0.77 9.78 -11.60
C ASN A 150 2.07 10.17 -10.90
N TYR A 151 2.93 9.19 -10.71
CA TYR A 151 4.27 9.34 -10.15
C TYR A 151 5.32 8.89 -11.17
N SER A 152 6.48 9.53 -11.14
CA SER A 152 7.68 9.05 -11.82
C SER A 152 8.87 9.21 -10.88
N SER A 153 9.62 8.13 -10.63
CA SER A 153 10.77 8.10 -9.72
C SER A 153 10.47 8.69 -8.33
N GLY A 154 9.30 8.40 -7.79
CA GLY A 154 8.84 8.90 -6.49
C GLY A 154 8.26 10.31 -6.49
N ILE A 155 8.23 11.01 -7.63
CA ILE A 155 7.78 12.40 -7.75
C ILE A 155 6.44 12.46 -8.48
N VAL A 156 5.47 13.21 -7.96
CA VAL A 156 4.18 13.41 -8.64
C VAL A 156 4.35 14.22 -9.92
N VAL A 157 3.72 13.77 -11.00
CA VAL A 157 3.83 14.37 -12.33
C VAL A 157 2.48 14.36 -13.05
N GLY A 158 2.25 15.36 -13.89
CA GLY A 158 1.06 15.46 -14.73
C GLY A 158 -0.20 15.77 -13.93
N GLU A 159 -1.33 15.33 -14.47
CA GLU A 159 -2.64 15.69 -13.94
C GLU A 159 -3.03 14.87 -12.69
N SER A 160 -3.46 15.57 -11.64
CA SER A 160 -4.04 15.04 -10.41
C SER A 160 -5.53 15.35 -10.39
N ARG A 161 -6.37 14.33 -10.31
CA ARG A 161 -7.84 14.46 -10.27
C ARG A 161 -8.38 14.07 -8.91
N TRP A 162 -9.28 14.89 -8.40
CA TRP A 162 -9.97 14.68 -7.12
C TRP A 162 -11.46 14.61 -7.36
N PHE A 163 -12.10 13.68 -6.68
CA PHE A 163 -13.52 13.40 -6.84
C PHE A 163 -14.22 13.51 -5.49
N SER A 164 -15.51 13.88 -5.50
CA SER A 164 -16.38 13.80 -4.33
C SER A 164 -16.73 12.34 -4.02
N GLU A 165 -17.30 12.10 -2.85
CA GLU A 165 -17.82 10.78 -2.49
C GLU A 165 -18.98 10.32 -3.40
N SER A 166 -19.69 11.26 -4.04
CA SER A 166 -20.68 10.97 -5.09
C SER A 166 -20.06 10.67 -6.47
N GLY A 167 -18.73 10.66 -6.59
CA GLY A 167 -17.99 10.36 -7.82
C GLY A 167 -17.84 11.54 -8.78
N LYS A 168 -18.21 12.77 -8.38
CA LYS A 168 -18.09 13.96 -9.24
C LYS A 168 -16.68 14.53 -9.18
N LEU A 169 -16.13 14.94 -10.31
CA LEU A 169 -14.85 15.63 -10.36
C LEU A 169 -14.95 16.99 -9.65
N ILE A 170 -14.15 17.18 -8.60
CA ILE A 170 -14.15 18.41 -7.80
C ILE A 170 -12.87 19.23 -7.94
N ARG A 171 -11.74 18.60 -8.32
CA ARG A 171 -10.48 19.33 -8.59
C ARG A 171 -9.66 18.66 -9.66
N VAL A 172 -9.02 19.49 -10.48
CA VAL A 172 -7.96 19.12 -11.42
C VAL A 172 -6.77 20.01 -11.15
N PHE A 173 -5.64 19.41 -10.81
CA PHE A 173 -4.36 20.08 -10.67
C PHE A 173 -3.37 19.49 -11.69
N ASN A 174 -2.38 20.27 -12.10
CA ASN A 174 -1.25 19.77 -12.89
C ASN A 174 0.03 19.93 -12.09
N TYR A 175 0.89 18.92 -12.15
CA TYR A 175 2.17 18.85 -11.47
C TYR A 175 3.32 18.74 -12.47
N LEU A 176 4.40 19.46 -12.20
CA LEU A 176 5.69 19.31 -12.87
C LEU A 176 6.77 19.19 -11.80
N ASN A 177 7.49 18.07 -11.81
CA ASN A 177 8.57 17.79 -10.86
C ASN A 177 8.13 17.94 -9.38
N GLY A 178 6.91 17.50 -9.06
CA GLY A 178 6.39 17.54 -7.69
C GLY A 178 5.71 18.85 -7.29
N GLU A 179 5.84 19.90 -8.11
CA GLU A 179 5.23 21.21 -7.84
C GLU A 179 3.98 21.42 -8.69
N LEU A 180 2.97 22.10 -8.15
CA LEU A 180 1.81 22.56 -8.93
C LEU A 180 2.29 23.50 -10.04
N HIS A 181 2.02 23.10 -11.28
CA HIS A 181 2.44 23.80 -12.48
C HIS A 181 1.46 23.53 -13.62
N GLY A 182 0.90 24.60 -14.18
CA GLY A 182 -0.06 24.53 -15.28
C GLY A 182 -1.50 24.78 -14.85
N LEU A 183 -2.42 24.44 -15.75
CA LEU A 183 -3.85 24.73 -15.60
C LEU A 183 -4.43 24.01 -14.37
N THR A 184 -5.33 24.68 -13.67
CA THR A 184 -6.06 24.12 -12.52
C THR A 184 -7.52 24.49 -12.64
N LYS A 185 -8.38 23.55 -12.28
CA LYS A 185 -9.84 23.73 -12.22
C LYS A 185 -10.37 23.21 -10.90
N ILE A 186 -11.26 23.96 -10.27
CA ILE A 186 -11.93 23.63 -9.01
C ILE A 186 -13.42 23.74 -9.25
N TYR A 187 -14.15 22.70 -8.84
CA TYR A 187 -15.58 22.58 -8.99
C TYR A 187 -16.22 22.39 -7.60
N ASP A 188 -17.49 22.78 -7.49
CA ASP A 188 -18.30 22.54 -6.31
C ASP A 188 -18.71 21.06 -6.17
N SER A 189 -19.45 20.73 -5.12
CA SER A 189 -19.97 19.37 -4.88
C SER A 189 -20.97 18.89 -5.93
N LYS A 190 -21.49 19.78 -6.79
CA LYS A 190 -22.39 19.46 -7.88
C LYS A 190 -21.66 19.26 -9.21
N GLY A 191 -20.36 19.57 -9.28
CA GLY A 191 -19.52 19.50 -10.49
C GLY A 191 -19.54 20.80 -11.31
N ILE A 192 -20.01 21.90 -10.73
CA ILE A 192 -20.08 23.22 -11.37
C ILE A 192 -18.77 23.96 -11.10
N ILE A 193 -18.17 24.57 -12.13
CA ILE A 193 -16.91 25.29 -11.99
C ILE A 193 -17.05 26.44 -10.97
N GLU A 194 -16.08 26.54 -10.05
CA GLU A 194 -15.95 27.64 -9.09
C GLU A 194 -14.72 28.48 -9.38
N GLN A 195 -13.61 27.84 -9.77
CA GLN A 195 -12.34 28.52 -10.00
C GLN A 195 -11.55 27.86 -11.12
N GLU A 196 -10.92 28.66 -11.96
CA GLU A 196 -9.88 28.18 -12.87
C GLU A 196 -8.73 29.19 -12.98
N GLY A 197 -7.54 28.69 -13.26
CA GLY A 197 -6.35 29.51 -13.41
C GLY A 197 -5.11 28.65 -13.54
N VAL A 198 -3.95 29.27 -13.44
CA VAL A 198 -2.66 28.57 -13.57
C VAL A 198 -1.90 28.61 -12.25
N TYR A 199 -1.27 27.49 -11.92
CA TYR A 199 -0.20 27.44 -10.93
C TYR A 199 1.16 27.49 -11.63
N GLN A 200 2.13 28.12 -11.00
CA GLN A 200 3.53 28.07 -11.39
C GLN A 200 4.36 27.98 -10.11
N LYS A 201 5.05 26.85 -9.92
CA LYS A 201 5.90 26.57 -8.74
C LYS A 201 5.12 26.75 -7.42
N ASP A 202 4.02 26.00 -7.29
CA ASP A 202 3.12 25.98 -6.13
C ASP A 202 2.39 27.29 -5.82
N ARG A 203 2.44 28.28 -6.71
CA ARG A 203 1.77 29.57 -6.53
C ARG A 203 0.82 29.85 -7.67
N ARG A 204 -0.33 30.46 -7.35
CA ARG A 204 -1.22 31.03 -8.37
C ARG A 204 -0.42 32.01 -9.23
N HIS A 205 -0.57 31.90 -10.54
CA HIS A 205 0.11 32.71 -11.54
C HIS A 205 -0.88 33.09 -12.65
N GLY A 206 -0.70 34.29 -13.21
CA GLY A 206 -1.59 34.80 -14.24
C GLY A 206 -3.00 35.10 -13.73
N VAL A 207 -3.92 35.20 -14.67
CA VAL A 207 -5.33 35.51 -14.40
C VAL A 207 -6.04 34.27 -13.87
N TRP A 208 -6.69 34.43 -12.73
CA TRP A 208 -7.60 33.46 -12.13
C TRP A 208 -9.04 33.94 -12.27
N LYS A 209 -9.92 33.06 -12.73
CA LYS A 209 -11.36 33.33 -12.89
C LYS A 209 -12.15 32.64 -11.80
N PHE A 210 -13.15 33.34 -11.28
CA PHE A 210 -14.02 32.89 -10.20
C PHE A 210 -15.47 32.91 -10.66
N TYR A 211 -16.19 31.86 -10.30
CA TYR A 211 -17.55 31.60 -10.71
C TYR A 211 -18.40 31.33 -9.48
N LYS A 212 -19.70 31.66 -9.57
CA LYS A 212 -20.72 31.29 -8.60
C LYS A 212 -21.89 30.69 -9.35
N ASP A 213 -22.29 29.47 -8.99
CA ASP A 213 -23.33 28.71 -9.69
C ASP A 213 -23.08 28.63 -11.21
N GLY A 214 -21.80 28.50 -11.61
CA GLY A 214 -21.36 28.42 -13.01
C GLY A 214 -21.32 29.76 -13.76
N LYS A 215 -21.72 30.85 -13.12
CA LYS A 215 -21.66 32.20 -13.70
C LYS A 215 -20.39 32.91 -13.30
N PHE A 216 -19.70 33.51 -14.27
CA PHE A 216 -18.51 34.32 -14.02
C PHE A 216 -18.85 35.48 -13.08
N ILE A 217 -18.04 35.67 -12.03
CA ILE A 217 -18.20 36.74 -11.04
C ILE A 217 -17.07 37.75 -11.15
N LYS A 218 -15.83 37.26 -11.22
CA LYS A 218 -14.65 38.13 -11.27
C LYS A 218 -13.44 37.36 -11.76
N GLU A 219 -12.42 38.13 -12.11
CA GLU A 219 -11.06 37.64 -12.29
C GLU A 219 -10.08 38.41 -11.40
N GLN A 220 -8.93 37.80 -11.13
CA GLN A 220 -7.85 38.40 -10.37
C GLN A 220 -6.51 37.96 -10.97
N ASP A 221 -5.63 38.92 -11.26
CA ASP A 221 -4.27 38.65 -11.75
C ASP A 221 -3.33 38.39 -10.57
N PHE A 222 -2.73 37.19 -10.55
CA PHE A 222 -1.74 36.76 -9.57
C PHE A 222 -0.29 36.82 -10.09
N THR A 223 -0.06 37.46 -11.24
CA THR A 223 1.29 37.64 -11.79
C THR A 223 2.13 38.50 -10.85
N ARG A 224 3.19 37.90 -10.30
CA ARG A 224 4.18 38.65 -9.52
C ARG A 224 5.01 39.51 -10.46
N ARG A 225 4.89 40.83 -10.32
CA ARG A 225 5.79 41.78 -10.95
C ARG A 225 6.92 42.11 -9.99
N SER A 226 8.15 42.16 -10.49
CA SER A 226 9.29 42.65 -9.72
C SER A 226 9.01 44.10 -9.32
N LYS A 227 9.09 44.41 -8.02
CA LYS A 227 9.07 45.80 -7.54
C LYS A 227 10.43 46.50 -7.71
N ASN A 228 11.46 45.76 -8.14
CA ASN A 228 12.77 46.34 -8.38
C ASN A 228 12.78 47.07 -9.74
N PRO A 229 12.95 48.41 -9.76
CA PRO A 229 12.94 49.20 -10.98
C PRO A 229 14.07 48.83 -11.96
N TYR A 230 15.09 48.09 -11.51
CA TYR A 230 16.24 47.68 -12.31
C TYR A 230 16.15 46.24 -12.86
N LYS A 231 15.12 45.48 -12.49
CA LYS A 231 14.82 44.20 -13.14
C LYS A 231 13.69 44.43 -14.13
N LYS A 232 14.04 44.78 -15.38
CA LYS A 232 13.09 44.72 -16.51
C LYS A 232 12.56 43.29 -16.61
N GLN A 233 11.23 43.18 -16.79
CA GLN A 233 10.53 41.91 -17.01
C GLN A 233 10.96 41.24 -18.30
#